data_AF-A0A8T5NJS1-F1
#
_entry.id   AF-A0A8T5NJS1-F1
#
_cell.length_a   1.000
_cell.length_b   1.000
_cell.length_c   1.000
_cell.angle_alpha   90.00
_cell.angle_beta   90.00
_cell.angle_gamma   90.00
#
_symmetry.space_group_name_H-M   'P 1'
#
loop_
_entity.id
_entity.type
_entity.pdbx_description
1 polymer ?
#
loop_
_entity_poly.entity_id
_entity_poly.type
_entity_poly.pdbx_seq_one_letter_code
_entity_poly.pdbx_strand_id
1 'polypeptide(L)'
;LFAIEKTAVIYWVAATIIGDVTSVYAWGGINPGEPRFAATIIISLIAAGVYFISTAIDDRKIISLLGIGLAMSVWAIMGSAGKILHPDNPFGASEPSIRTFFFLITLVFLAASVLTVRWMKKQK
;
A
#
# COMPACT_ATOMS: atom_id res chain seq x y z
N LEU A 1 -11.18 24.67 -12.92
CA LEU A 1 -10.58 23.36 -13.28
C LEU A 1 -9.44 23.00 -12.34
N PHE A 2 -8.58 23.96 -11.96
CA PHE A 2 -7.49 23.87 -10.95
C PHE A 2 -7.71 23.04 -9.67
N ALA A 3 -8.94 22.75 -9.25
CA ALA A 3 -9.20 21.96 -8.06
C ALA A 3 -8.73 20.51 -8.24
N ILE A 4 -8.93 19.90 -9.42
CA ILE A 4 -8.58 18.49 -9.65
C ILE A 4 -7.06 18.31 -9.70
N GLU A 5 -6.34 19.17 -10.41
CA GLU A 5 -4.89 19.08 -10.55
C GLU A 5 -4.21 19.36 -9.22
N LYS A 6 -4.66 20.38 -8.47
CA LYS A 6 -4.15 20.69 -7.14
C LYS A 6 -4.43 19.56 -6.15
N THR A 7 -5.64 18.99 -6.17
CA THR A 7 -5.97 17.84 -5.34
C THR A 7 -5.13 16.63 -5.71
N ALA A 8 -4.90 16.38 -7.00
CA ALA A 8 -4.06 15.26 -7.44
C ALA A 8 -2.62 15.41 -6.95
N VAL A 9 -2.01 16.60 -7.07
CA VAL A 9 -0.66 16.85 -6.54
C VAL A 9 -0.60 16.60 -5.05
N ILE A 10 -1.51 17.20 -4.27
CA ILE A 10 -1.55 17.04 -2.82
C ILE A 10 -1.73 15.58 -2.44
N TYR A 11 -2.67 14.89 -3.09
CA TYR A 11 -2.99 13.51 -2.82
C TYR A 11 -1.80 12.59 -3.09
N TRP A 12 -1.16 12.67 -4.26
CA TRP A 12 -0.10 11.75 -4.64
C TRP A 12 1.20 12.00 -3.87
N VAL A 13 1.52 13.26 -3.58
CA VAL A 13 2.65 13.60 -2.70
C VAL A 13 2.40 13.08 -1.29
N ALA A 14 1.22 13.30 -0.72
CA ALA A 14 0.87 12.78 0.59
C ALA A 14 0.86 11.24 0.61
N ALA A 15 0.32 10.59 -0.41
CA ALA A 15 0.30 9.14 -0.54
C ALA A 15 1.71 8.54 -0.60
N THR A 16 2.65 9.22 -1.26
CA THR A 16 4.06 8.83 -1.28
C THR A 16 4.66 8.93 0.13
N ILE A 17 4.58 10.11 0.76
CA ILE A 17 5.19 10.35 2.08
C ILE A 17 4.58 9.42 3.14
N ILE A 18 3.26 9.38 3.25
CA ILE A 18 2.57 8.56 4.27
C ILE A 18 2.84 7.08 4.00
N GLY A 19 2.82 6.66 2.74
CA GLY A 19 3.13 5.29 2.37
C GLY A 19 4.54 4.87 2.75
N ASP A 20 5.52 5.73 2.55
CA ASP A 20 6.93 5.45 2.88
C ASP A 20 7.15 5.41 4.39
N VAL A 21 6.56 6.37 5.11
CA VAL A 21 6.57 6.37 6.59
C VAL A 21 5.92 5.10 7.14
N THR A 22 4.78 4.70 6.57
CA THR A 22 4.09 3.45 6.95
C THR A 22 4.98 2.24 6.65
N SER A 23 5.70 2.24 5.52
CA SER A 23 6.62 1.17 5.16
C SER A 23 7.76 1.04 6.18
N VAL A 24 8.32 2.16 6.64
CA VAL A 24 9.33 2.17 7.71
C VAL A 24 8.81 1.52 9.00
N TYR A 25 7.60 1.87 9.43
CA TYR A 25 7.03 1.31 10.67
C TYR A 25 6.57 -0.14 10.54
N ALA A 26 6.04 -0.53 9.39
CA ALA A 26 5.52 -1.88 9.16
C ALA A 26 6.62 -2.89 8.84
N TRP A 27 7.63 -2.47 8.07
CA TRP A 27 8.64 -3.35 7.47
C TRP A 27 10.08 -3.03 7.90
N GLY A 28 10.27 -2.05 8.79
CA GLY A 28 11.59 -1.67 9.31
C GLY A 28 12.44 -0.85 8.35
N GLY A 29 11.87 -0.39 7.23
CA GLY A 29 12.58 0.45 6.26
C GLY A 29 11.71 0.83 5.05
N ILE A 30 12.24 1.69 4.19
CA ILE A 30 11.67 1.96 2.88
C ILE A 30 12.13 0.85 1.95
N ASN A 31 11.22 0.25 1.19
CA ASN A 31 11.53 -0.75 0.16
C ASN A 31 11.35 -0.14 -1.25
N PRO A 32 12.43 0.36 -1.88
CA PRO A 32 12.33 0.92 -3.23
C PRO A 32 11.93 -0.10 -4.30
N GLY A 33 12.09 -1.40 -4.00
CA GLY A 33 11.65 -2.50 -4.86
C GLY A 33 10.15 -2.75 -4.83
N GLU A 34 9.40 -2.10 -3.93
CA GLU A 34 7.95 -2.19 -3.91
C GLU A 34 7.37 -1.48 -5.15
N PRO A 35 6.61 -2.16 -6.02
CA PRO A 35 6.05 -1.54 -7.23
C PRO A 35 5.18 -0.31 -6.92
N ARG A 36 4.56 -0.29 -5.74
CA ARG A 36 3.81 0.87 -5.22
C ARG A 36 4.70 2.12 -5.09
N PHE A 37 5.92 1.98 -4.58
CA PHE A 37 6.85 3.08 -4.34
C PHE A 37 7.16 3.85 -5.63
N ALA A 38 7.57 3.12 -6.66
CA ALA A 38 7.83 3.70 -7.98
C ALA A 38 6.57 4.33 -8.58
N ALA A 39 5.42 3.65 -8.48
CA ALA A 39 4.16 4.14 -9.01
C ALA A 39 3.74 5.48 -8.39
N THR A 40 3.77 5.62 -7.06
CA THR A 40 3.36 6.86 -6.38
C THR A 40 4.28 8.03 -6.70
N ILE A 41 5.59 7.79 -6.85
CA ILE A 41 6.56 8.82 -7.28
C ILE A 41 6.27 9.27 -8.71
N ILE A 42 6.14 8.34 -9.65
CA ILE A 42 5.89 8.66 -11.07
C ILE A 42 4.58 9.45 -11.20
N ILE A 43 3.52 9.02 -10.53
CA ILE A 43 2.23 9.71 -10.58
C ILE A 43 2.34 11.11 -9.95
N SER A 44 3.07 11.27 -8.86
CA SER A 44 3.31 12.58 -8.24
C SER A 44 4.01 13.53 -9.21
N LEU A 45 5.01 13.06 -9.95
CA LEU A 45 5.72 13.84 -10.97
C LEU A 45 4.80 14.23 -12.14
N ILE A 46 3.97 13.30 -12.63
CA ILE A 46 2.99 13.59 -13.69
C ILE A 46 1.97 14.62 -13.20
N ALA A 47 1.44 14.46 -11.99
CA ALA A 47 0.48 15.40 -11.40
C ALA A 47 1.08 16.80 -11.27
N ALA A 48 2.32 16.91 -10.78
CA ALA A 48 3.03 18.18 -10.68
C ALA A 48 3.26 18.80 -12.07
N GLY A 49 3.68 18.02 -13.05
CA GLY A 49 3.85 18.48 -14.43
C GLY A 49 2.56 19.00 -15.04
N VAL A 50 1.46 18.25 -14.89
CA VAL A 50 0.12 18.67 -15.35
C VAL A 50 -0.31 19.96 -14.68
N TYR A 51 -0.08 20.11 -13.37
CA TYR A 51 -0.36 21.35 -12.65
C TYR A 51 0.42 22.53 -13.23
N PHE A 52 1.74 22.41 -13.41
CA PHE A 52 2.57 23.48 -13.95
C PHE A 52 2.17 23.87 -15.39
N ILE A 53 1.92 22.90 -16.26
CA ILE A 53 1.45 23.14 -17.63
C ILE A 53 0.09 23.86 -17.60
N SER A 54 -0.83 23.41 -16.74
CA SER A 54 -2.17 24.02 -16.61
C SER A 54 -2.12 25.43 -16.04
N THR A 55 -1.10 25.79 -15.25
CA THR A 55 -0.89 27.18 -14.80
C THR A 55 -0.27 28.09 -15.85
N ALA A 56 0.41 27.52 -16.85
CA ALA A 56 1.06 28.28 -17.92
C ALA A 56 0.16 28.49 -19.15
N ILE A 57 -0.94 27.76 -19.25
CA ILE A 57 -1.85 27.74 -20.41
C ILE A 57 -3.25 28.17 -19.97
N ASP A 58 -3.87 29.12 -20.67
CA ASP A 58 -5.23 29.61 -20.37
C ASP A 58 -6.31 29.04 -21.31
N ASP A 59 -6.04 27.86 -21.89
CA ASP A 59 -6.98 27.13 -22.75
C ASP A 59 -7.71 26.04 -21.95
N ARG A 60 -9.01 26.25 -21.76
CA ARG A 60 -9.89 25.35 -21.01
C ARG A 60 -9.99 23.94 -21.60
N LYS A 61 -9.89 23.79 -22.93
CA LYS A 61 -9.92 22.46 -23.60
C LYS A 61 -8.64 21.70 -23.31
N ILE A 62 -7.49 22.36 -23.39
CA ILE A 62 -6.19 21.76 -23.10
C ILE A 62 -6.14 21.30 -21.63
N ILE A 63 -6.56 22.15 -20.69
CA ILE A 63 -6.59 21.81 -19.27
C ILE A 63 -7.49 20.58 -19.02
N SER A 64 -8.67 20.53 -19.65
CA SER A 64 -9.56 19.38 -19.53
C SER A 64 -8.94 18.08 -20.09
N LEU A 65 -8.21 18.16 -21.21
CA LEU A 65 -7.50 17.02 -21.78
C LEU A 65 -6.37 16.53 -20.86
N LEU A 66 -5.63 17.46 -20.24
CA LEU A 66 -4.59 17.12 -19.28
C LEU A 66 -5.16 16.42 -18.04
N GLY A 67 -6.31 16.86 -17.53
CA GLY A 67 -7.00 16.21 -16.41
C GLY A 67 -7.44 14.78 -16.75
N ILE A 68 -8.00 14.56 -17.94
CA ILE A 68 -8.36 13.21 -18.41
C ILE A 68 -7.11 12.35 -18.58
N GLY A 69 -6.05 12.92 -19.18
CA GLY A 69 -4.76 12.26 -19.35
C GLY A 69 -4.18 11.81 -18.00
N LEU A 70 -4.17 12.69 -17.00
CA LEU A 70 -3.73 12.38 -15.64
C LEU A 70 -4.51 11.20 -15.04
N ALA A 71 -5.84 11.22 -15.13
CA ALA A 71 -6.68 10.15 -14.61
C ALA A 71 -6.40 8.80 -15.31
N MET A 72 -6.22 8.80 -16.63
CA MET A 72 -5.87 7.60 -17.39
C MET A 72 -4.46 7.09 -17.03
N SER A 73 -3.49 7.99 -16.89
CA SER A 73 -2.12 7.63 -16.48
C SER A 73 -2.09 6.98 -15.11
N VAL A 74 -2.82 7.53 -14.14
CA VAL A 74 -2.99 6.91 -12.80
C VAL A 74 -3.50 5.48 -12.95
N TRP A 75 -4.57 5.27 -13.73
CA TRP A 75 -5.18 3.96 -13.86
C TRP A 75 -4.24 2.97 -14.57
N ALA A 76 -3.56 3.41 -15.63
CA ALA A 76 -2.58 2.59 -16.36
C ALA A 76 -1.41 2.17 -15.46
N ILE A 77 -0.80 3.12 -14.74
CA ILE A 77 0.33 2.86 -13.85
C ILE A 77 -0.09 1.91 -12.74
N MET A 78 -1.20 2.20 -12.05
CA MET A 78 -1.70 1.34 -10.96
C MET A 78 -2.13 -0.05 -11.44
N GLY A 79 -2.69 -0.15 -12.66
CA GLY A 79 -3.07 -1.43 -13.26
C GLY A 79 -1.88 -2.29 -13.68
N SER A 80 -0.78 -1.64 -14.08
CA SER A 80 0.49 -2.31 -14.44
C SER A 80 1.42 -2.54 -13.25
N ALA A 81 1.20 -1.86 -12.13
CA ALA A 81 2.04 -1.98 -10.95
C ALA A 81 1.91 -3.41 -10.40
N GLY A 82 3.03 -4.13 -10.37
CA GLY A 82 3.08 -5.45 -9.76
C GLY A 82 2.63 -5.42 -8.29
N LYS A 83 2.29 -6.59 -7.74
CA LYS A 83 1.97 -6.72 -6.32
C LYS A 83 3.07 -7.54 -5.67
N ILE A 84 3.67 -7.03 -4.61
CA ILE A 84 4.42 -7.89 -3.69
C ILE A 84 3.35 -8.62 -2.88
N LEU A 85 3.01 -9.83 -3.32
CA LEU A 85 2.16 -10.73 -2.56
C LEU A 85 2.99 -11.32 -1.43
N HIS A 86 2.38 -11.42 -0.25
CA HIS A 86 2.97 -12.18 0.85
C HIS A 86 3.21 -13.62 0.36
N PRO A 87 4.35 -14.27 0.70
CA PRO A 87 4.58 -15.67 0.33
C PRO A 87 3.39 -16.54 0.74
N ASP A 88 3.03 -17.53 -0.10
CA ASP A 88 1.87 -18.40 0.10
C ASP A 88 1.87 -19.10 1.48
N ASN A 89 3.06 -19.30 2.05
CA ASN A 89 3.24 -19.73 3.42
C ASN A 89 4.23 -18.82 4.15
N PRO A 90 3.77 -17.69 4.74
CA PRO A 90 4.66 -16.72 5.35
C PRO A 90 5.37 -17.30 6.57
N PHE A 91 4.70 -18.17 7.33
CA PHE A 91 5.31 -18.87 8.46
C PHE A 91 6.36 -19.88 8.01
N GLY A 92 6.05 -20.69 6.99
CA GLY A 92 6.96 -21.70 6.44
C GLY A 92 8.17 -21.11 5.72
N ALA A 93 8.12 -19.84 5.29
CA ALA A 93 9.24 -19.12 4.72
C ALA A 93 10.05 -18.29 5.74
N SER A 94 9.52 -18.08 6.95
CA SER A 94 10.17 -17.26 8.00
C SER A 94 11.43 -17.89 8.58
N GLU A 95 12.19 -17.15 9.39
CA GLU A 95 13.33 -17.69 10.14
C GLU A 95 12.94 -18.85 11.09
N PRO A 96 13.87 -19.78 11.41
CA PRO A 96 13.59 -20.90 12.32
C PRO A 96 13.07 -20.47 13.71
N SER A 97 13.52 -19.32 14.21
CA SER A 97 13.06 -18.70 15.45
C SER A 97 11.57 -18.39 15.40
N ILE A 98 11.14 -17.65 14.37
CA ILE A 98 9.74 -17.27 14.14
C ILE A 98 8.85 -18.51 13.95
N ARG A 99 9.33 -19.51 13.19
CA ARG A 99 8.62 -20.80 13.03
C ARG A 99 8.39 -21.49 14.36
N THR A 100 9.40 -21.51 15.21
CA THR A 100 9.34 -22.13 16.54
C THR A 100 8.34 -21.40 17.43
N PHE A 101 8.39 -20.07 17.49
CA PHE A 101 7.42 -19.28 18.25
C PHE A 101 5.99 -19.50 17.78
N PHE A 102 5.76 -19.47 16.47
CA PHE A 102 4.45 -19.73 15.88
C PHE A 102 3.90 -21.11 16.29
N PHE A 103 4.75 -22.15 16.20
CA PHE A 103 4.39 -23.51 16.62
C PHE A 103 4.04 -23.60 18.11
N LEU A 104 4.85 -22.99 18.98
CA LEU A 104 4.62 -22.99 20.42
C LEU A 104 3.33 -22.26 20.80
N ILE A 105 3.09 -21.09 20.22
CA ILE A 105 1.86 -20.33 20.45
C ILE A 105 0.65 -21.17 20.02
N THR A 106 0.72 -21.81 18.86
CA THR A 106 -0.34 -22.69 18.35
C THR A 106 -0.62 -23.84 19.32
N LEU A 107 0.43 -24.49 19.86
CA LEU A 107 0.28 -25.54 20.87
C LEU A 107 -0.36 -25.05 22.17
N VAL A 108 0.04 -23.88 22.66
CA VAL A 108 -0.55 -23.28 23.87
C VAL A 108 -2.04 -23.02 23.68
N PHE A 109 -2.44 -22.44 22.55
CA PHE A 109 -3.85 -22.18 22.26
C PHE A 109 -4.65 -23.47 22.05
N LEU A 110 -4.08 -24.50 21.42
CA LEU A 110 -4.70 -25.82 21.32
C LEU A 110 -4.92 -26.44 22.70
N ALA A 111 -3.91 -26.41 23.57
CA ALA A 111 -4.00 -26.92 24.93
C ALA A 111 -5.06 -26.15 25.73
N ALA A 112 -5.05 -24.82 25.67
CA ALA A 112 -6.03 -23.97 26.33
C ALA A 112 -7.46 -24.28 25.86
N SER A 113 -7.67 -24.46 24.55
CA SER A 113 -8.96 -24.86 23.97
C SER A 113 -9.45 -26.19 24.52
N VAL A 114 -8.60 -27.23 24.50
CA VAL A 114 -8.93 -28.56 25.03
C VAL A 114 -9.27 -28.51 26.52
N LEU A 115 -8.47 -27.79 27.31
CA LEU A 115 -8.70 -27.63 28.74
C LEU A 115 -10.02 -26.90 29.02
N THR A 116 -10.32 -25.86 28.25
CA THR A 116 -11.58 -25.10 28.35
C THR A 116 -12.78 -25.99 28.07
N VAL A 117 -12.75 -26.78 26.99
CA VAL A 117 -13.83 -27.73 26.66
C VAL A 117 -14.02 -28.78 27.76
N ARG A 118 -12.92 -29.33 28.28
CA ARG A 118 -12.97 -30.30 29.40
C ARG A 118 -13.56 -29.69 30.65
N TRP A 119 -13.17 -28.46 30.98
CA TRP A 119 -13.70 -27.73 32.13
C TRP A 119 -15.20 -27.48 31.98
N MET A 120 -15.66 -27.00 30.83
CA MET A 120 -17.09 -26.81 30.55
C MET A 120 -17.91 -28.10 30.66
N LYS A 121 -17.35 -29.24 30.23
CA LYS A 121 -18.02 -30.55 30.39
C LYS A 121 -18.10 -31.01 31.84
N LYS A 122 -17.13 -30.66 32.69
CA LYS A 122 -17.13 -31.04 34.12
C LYS A 122 -18.11 -30.20 34.96
N GLN A 123 -18.46 -29.00 34.49
CA GLN A 123 -19.42 -28.10 35.16
C GLN A 123 -20.89 -28.40 34.79
N LYS A 124 -21.14 -29.31 33.84
CA LYS A 124 -22.47 -29.86 33.55
C LYS A 124 -22.68 -31.15 34.32
#